data_AF-A0A351IWM9-F1
#
_entry.id   AF-A0A351IWM9-F1
#
_cell.length_a   1.000
_cell.length_b   1.000
_cell.length_c   1.000
_cell.angle_alpha   90.00
_cell.angle_beta   90.00
_cell.angle_gamma   90.00
#
_symmetry.space_group_name_H-M   'P 1'
#
loop_
_entity.id
_entity.type
_entity.pdbx_description
1 polymer ?
#
loop_
_entity_poly.entity_id
_entity_poly.type
_entity_poly.pdbx_seq_one_letter_code
_entity_poly.pdbx_strand_id
1 'polypeptide(L)'
;MWSLEELRSVCGDDAAMAEAWYGVTAGGNFEGSNILHRPVRGDLERPAAVERARQALFARRETRVRPGLDDKVLTEWNGLMLATLADASMAMGRQDWMEAARANADFLCSTLQRPDGRWLRSWQADGGARTLGYAADHAAMVDGLTRLGEATGEVRWIEVAISTADVLLELFSDAANGGFHTTGSDAEALVKRPKDLMDNAQPSANSLAAVALLRLGALVGDNRYTEAAEGVLRLLGDSVAEHPTAFGHLLGAVDLFHSGITEVVVTGDRPDLVAATAGSWRPNVVLSWGESIPGPLWEGRDGDRAWVCRDFACRAPVDTTDDLLAQLG
;
A
#
# COMPACT_ATOMS: atom_id res chain seq x y z
N MET A 1 1.01 -31.06 -1.78
CA MET A 1 0.97 -31.84 -3.04
C MET A 1 0.11 -33.07 -2.82
N TRP A 2 -0.61 -33.52 -3.84
CA TRP A 2 -1.56 -34.64 -3.74
C TRP A 2 -1.28 -35.67 -4.82
N SER A 3 -1.16 -36.95 -4.46
CA SER A 3 -1.33 -38.01 -5.45
C SER A 3 -2.81 -38.14 -5.80
N LEU A 4 -3.11 -38.65 -6.99
CA LEU A 4 -4.49 -38.92 -7.39
C LEU A 4 -5.17 -39.92 -6.43
N GLU A 5 -4.43 -40.94 -6.00
CA GLU A 5 -4.91 -41.95 -5.06
C GLU A 5 -5.24 -41.35 -3.68
N GLU A 6 -4.35 -40.51 -3.16
CA GLU A 6 -4.57 -39.86 -1.86
C GLU A 6 -5.80 -38.95 -1.91
N LEU A 7 -5.95 -38.17 -2.98
CA LEU A 7 -7.10 -37.29 -3.16
C LEU A 7 -8.41 -38.09 -3.21
N ARG A 8 -8.43 -39.18 -3.99
CA ARG A 8 -9.61 -40.07 -4.07
C ARG A 8 -9.95 -40.68 -2.72
N SER A 9 -8.95 -41.17 -2.00
CA SER A 9 -9.12 -41.75 -0.66
C SER A 9 -9.72 -40.74 0.32
N VAL A 10 -9.28 -39.49 0.27
CA VAL A 10 -9.74 -38.42 1.18
C VAL A 10 -11.12 -37.89 0.79
N CYS A 11 -11.39 -37.74 -0.51
CA CYS A 11 -12.64 -37.17 -0.99
C CYS A 11 -13.78 -38.18 -1.09
N GLY A 12 -13.50 -39.48 -1.14
CA GLY A 12 -14.52 -40.53 -1.25
C GLY A 12 -15.44 -40.31 -2.46
N ASP A 13 -16.74 -40.30 -2.22
CA ASP A 13 -17.77 -40.12 -3.26
C ASP A 13 -17.67 -38.75 -3.98
N ASP A 14 -17.07 -37.74 -3.33
CA ASP A 14 -16.90 -36.40 -3.91
C ASP A 14 -15.65 -36.30 -4.82
N ALA A 15 -14.84 -37.36 -4.92
CA ALA A 15 -13.53 -37.33 -5.60
C ALA A 15 -13.62 -36.94 -7.08
N ALA A 16 -14.56 -37.51 -7.84
CA ALA A 16 -14.66 -37.24 -9.28
C ALA A 16 -14.93 -35.76 -9.57
N MET A 17 -15.77 -35.11 -8.75
CA MET A 17 -16.05 -33.69 -8.89
C MET A 17 -14.88 -32.84 -8.41
N ALA A 18 -14.22 -33.24 -7.32
CA ALA A 18 -13.02 -32.56 -6.83
C ALA A 18 -11.86 -32.64 -7.84
N GLU A 19 -11.67 -33.78 -8.52
CA GLU A 19 -10.66 -33.98 -9.56
C GLU A 19 -10.88 -33.01 -10.73
N ALA A 20 -12.10 -32.98 -11.27
CA ALA A 20 -12.46 -32.07 -12.35
C ALA A 20 -12.36 -30.60 -11.89
N TRP A 21 -12.79 -30.30 -10.67
CA TRP A 21 -12.77 -28.95 -10.12
C TRP A 21 -11.36 -28.43 -9.91
N TYR A 22 -10.43 -29.27 -9.43
CA TYR A 22 -9.07 -28.88 -9.08
C TYR A 22 -7.99 -29.26 -10.11
N GLY A 23 -8.40 -29.72 -11.29
CA GLY A 23 -7.50 -30.06 -12.40
C GLY A 23 -6.52 -31.19 -12.05
N VAL A 24 -7.00 -32.19 -11.30
CA VAL A 24 -6.18 -33.30 -10.82
C VAL A 24 -6.01 -34.32 -11.94
N THR A 25 -4.78 -34.76 -12.18
CA THR A 25 -4.46 -35.77 -13.20
C THR A 25 -3.64 -36.91 -12.60
N ALA A 26 -3.60 -38.04 -13.31
CA ALA A 26 -2.77 -39.18 -12.92
C ALA A 26 -1.25 -38.87 -13.00
N GLY A 27 -0.84 -38.03 -13.95
CA GLY A 27 0.56 -37.64 -14.14
C GLY A 27 1.03 -36.50 -13.23
N GLY A 28 0.09 -35.80 -12.58
CA GLY A 28 0.40 -34.60 -11.80
C GLY A 28 0.72 -33.38 -12.68
N ASN A 29 0.92 -32.24 -12.02
CA ASN A 29 1.41 -31.00 -12.63
C ASN A 29 2.71 -30.48 -11.98
N PHE A 30 3.24 -31.22 -11.00
CA PHE A 30 4.49 -30.90 -10.32
C PHE A 30 5.11 -32.19 -9.78
N GLU A 31 6.27 -32.58 -10.30
CA GLU A 31 7.06 -33.74 -9.82
C GLU A 31 6.24 -35.04 -9.63
N GLY A 32 5.34 -35.34 -10.58
CA GLY A 32 4.47 -36.53 -10.51
C GLY A 32 3.30 -36.43 -9.52
N SER A 33 3.13 -35.29 -8.85
CA SER A 33 2.04 -34.97 -7.92
C SER A 33 1.20 -33.80 -8.43
N ASN A 34 0.04 -33.58 -7.78
CA ASN A 34 -0.88 -32.50 -8.11
C ASN A 34 -0.76 -31.33 -7.10
N ILE A 35 -0.52 -30.14 -7.63
CA ILE A 35 -0.85 -28.85 -7.01
C ILE A 35 -2.26 -28.51 -7.48
N LEU A 36 -3.21 -28.47 -6.54
CA LEU A 36 -4.62 -28.17 -6.84
C LEU A 36 -4.74 -26.76 -7.42
N HIS A 37 -5.39 -26.62 -8.57
CA HIS A 37 -5.59 -25.33 -9.24
C HIS A 37 -6.99 -25.29 -9.88
N ARG A 38 -7.47 -24.11 -10.29
CA ARG A 38 -8.75 -24.00 -11.01
C ARG A 38 -8.49 -23.92 -12.53
N PRO A 39 -8.69 -25.01 -13.30
CA PRO A 39 -8.51 -24.98 -14.75
C PRO A 39 -9.62 -24.18 -15.45
N VAL A 40 -10.84 -24.19 -14.88
CA VAL A 40 -11.97 -23.39 -15.35
C VAL A 40 -12.12 -22.16 -14.46
N ARG A 41 -12.08 -20.97 -15.07
CA ARG A 41 -12.29 -19.67 -14.41
C ARG A 41 -13.76 -19.25 -14.55
N GLY A 42 -14.28 -18.48 -13.59
CA GLY A 42 -15.63 -17.87 -13.67
C GLY A 42 -16.64 -18.41 -12.65
N ASP A 43 -16.59 -19.69 -12.32
CA ASP A 43 -17.46 -20.27 -11.28
C ASP A 43 -16.84 -20.08 -9.89
N LEU A 44 -17.32 -19.07 -9.18
CA LEU A 44 -16.84 -18.72 -7.82
C LEU A 44 -17.51 -19.56 -6.73
N GLU A 45 -18.78 -19.91 -6.92
CA GLU A 45 -19.52 -20.73 -5.96
C GLU A 45 -19.12 -22.20 -6.09
N ARG A 46 -18.71 -22.81 -4.98
CA ARG A 46 -18.31 -24.22 -4.97
C ARG A 46 -19.56 -25.09 -4.85
N PRO A 47 -19.75 -26.10 -5.72
CA PRO A 47 -20.74 -27.14 -5.49
C PRO A 47 -20.56 -27.79 -4.12
N ALA A 48 -21.65 -28.27 -3.51
CA ALA A 48 -21.60 -28.86 -2.16
C ALA A 48 -20.58 -30.02 -2.04
N ALA A 49 -20.44 -30.85 -3.08
CA ALA A 49 -19.44 -31.91 -3.14
C ALA A 49 -18.00 -31.37 -3.13
N VAL A 50 -17.73 -30.29 -3.87
CA VAL A 50 -16.41 -29.65 -3.89
C VAL A 50 -16.09 -29.00 -2.54
N GLU A 51 -17.07 -28.37 -1.88
CA GLU A 51 -16.84 -27.77 -0.56
C GLU A 51 -16.56 -28.84 0.50
N ARG A 52 -17.27 -29.98 0.49
CA ARG A 52 -16.95 -31.12 1.35
C ARG A 52 -15.55 -31.69 1.06
N ALA A 53 -15.22 -31.89 -0.21
CA ALA A 53 -13.90 -32.33 -0.62
C ALA A 53 -12.81 -31.35 -0.16
N ARG A 54 -13.01 -30.03 -0.30
CA ARG A 54 -12.09 -28.99 0.19
C ARG A 54 -11.87 -29.11 1.70
N GLN A 55 -12.93 -29.32 2.49
CA GLN A 55 -12.84 -29.48 3.93
C GLN A 55 -12.08 -30.77 4.32
N ALA A 56 -12.37 -31.89 3.66
CA ALA A 56 -11.67 -33.17 3.89
C ALA A 56 -10.18 -33.07 3.52
N LEU A 57 -9.87 -32.50 2.36
CA LEU A 57 -8.50 -32.25 1.90
C LEU A 57 -7.76 -31.31 2.86
N PHE A 58 -8.43 -30.26 3.36
CA PHE A 58 -7.86 -29.35 4.36
C PHE A 58 -7.55 -30.08 5.67
N ALA A 59 -8.51 -30.84 6.22
CA ALA A 59 -8.32 -31.60 7.45
C ALA A 59 -7.18 -32.61 7.33
N ARG A 60 -7.07 -33.30 6.19
CA ARG A 60 -5.95 -34.21 5.91
C ARG A 60 -4.62 -33.47 5.75
N ARG A 61 -4.63 -32.25 5.18
CA ARG A 61 -3.42 -31.43 5.04
C ARG A 61 -2.88 -30.99 6.40
N GLU A 62 -3.75 -30.70 7.36
CA GLU A 62 -3.37 -30.29 8.72
C GLU A 62 -2.63 -31.39 9.51
N THR A 63 -2.77 -32.66 9.13
CA THR A 63 -2.01 -33.75 9.77
C THR A 63 -0.59 -33.90 9.21
N ARG A 64 -0.22 -33.12 8.19
CA ARG A 64 1.10 -33.20 7.55
C ARG A 64 2.08 -32.25 8.23
N VAL A 65 3.37 -32.57 8.10
CA VAL A 65 4.42 -31.60 8.42
C VAL A 65 4.20 -30.37 7.55
N ARG A 66 3.97 -29.22 8.19
CA ARG A 66 3.82 -27.95 7.49
C ARG A 66 5.15 -27.61 6.81
N PRO A 67 5.15 -27.09 5.58
CA PRO A 67 6.35 -26.50 5.00
C PRO A 67 6.93 -25.46 5.96
N GLY A 68 8.25 -25.25 5.90
CA GLY A 68 8.89 -24.16 6.63
C GLY A 68 8.19 -22.84 6.29
N LEU A 69 7.89 -22.05 7.31
CA LEU A 69 7.36 -20.71 7.14
C LEU A 69 8.55 -19.78 6.97
N ASP A 70 8.62 -19.05 5.85
CA ASP A 70 9.45 -17.86 5.80
C ASP A 70 8.73 -16.80 6.65
N ASP A 71 9.24 -16.57 7.86
CA ASP A 71 8.68 -15.66 8.86
C ASP A 71 9.20 -14.23 8.69
N LYS A 72 9.88 -13.96 7.57
CA LYS A 72 10.45 -12.65 7.27
C LYS A 72 9.37 -11.60 7.09
N VAL A 73 9.52 -10.53 7.87
CA VAL A 73 8.76 -9.30 7.70
C VAL A 73 9.56 -8.38 6.78
N LEU A 74 9.02 -8.07 5.60
CA LEU A 74 9.62 -7.17 4.61
C LEU A 74 9.00 -5.78 4.72
N THR A 75 9.82 -4.74 4.85
CA THR A 75 9.36 -3.36 5.05
C THR A 75 8.49 -2.88 3.90
N GLU A 76 8.95 -3.00 2.66
CA GLU A 76 8.16 -2.66 1.46
C GLU A 76 6.78 -3.32 1.43
N TRP A 77 6.70 -4.64 1.63
CA TRP A 77 5.42 -5.36 1.54
C TRP A 77 4.47 -4.99 2.68
N ASN A 78 5.01 -4.74 3.87
CA ASN A 78 4.22 -4.29 4.99
C ASN A 78 3.77 -2.83 4.82
N GLY A 79 4.58 -1.97 4.22
CA GLY A 79 4.17 -0.61 3.83
C GLY A 79 3.02 -0.61 2.82
N LEU A 80 3.08 -1.48 1.80
CA LEU A 80 1.97 -1.68 0.85
C LEU A 80 0.70 -2.24 1.52
N MET A 81 0.88 -3.20 2.45
CA MET A 81 -0.23 -3.74 3.25
C MET A 81 -0.84 -2.66 4.14
N LEU A 82 -0.01 -1.83 4.76
CA LEU A 82 -0.41 -0.74 5.64
C LEU A 82 -1.30 0.27 4.91
N ALA A 83 -0.83 0.75 3.75
CA ALA A 83 -1.60 1.61 2.85
C ALA A 83 -2.98 1.01 2.54
N THR A 84 -3.00 -0.28 2.17
CA THR A 84 -4.23 -0.97 1.80
C THR A 84 -5.20 -1.13 2.97
N LEU A 85 -4.71 -1.51 4.16
CA LEU A 85 -5.54 -1.68 5.34
C LEU A 85 -6.10 -0.34 5.83
N ALA A 86 -5.31 0.74 5.79
CA ALA A 86 -5.76 2.08 6.16
C ALA A 86 -6.95 2.51 5.27
N ASP A 87 -6.78 2.49 3.95
CA ASP A 87 -7.85 2.81 2.99
C ASP A 87 -9.08 1.92 3.17
N ALA A 88 -8.87 0.60 3.20
CA ALA A 88 -9.97 -0.37 3.25
C ALA A 88 -10.74 -0.29 4.56
N SER A 89 -10.06 -0.01 5.67
CA SER A 89 -10.70 0.15 6.98
C SER A 89 -11.63 1.35 7.01
N MET A 90 -11.21 2.49 6.43
CA MET A 90 -12.05 3.69 6.29
C MET A 90 -13.23 3.45 5.37
N ALA A 91 -12.99 2.91 4.17
CA ALA A 91 -14.03 2.69 3.17
C ALA A 91 -15.09 1.67 3.62
N MET A 92 -14.70 0.67 4.41
CA MET A 92 -15.59 -0.41 4.85
C MET A 92 -16.08 -0.27 6.29
N GLY A 93 -15.64 0.77 7.02
CA GLY A 93 -15.94 0.93 8.46
C GLY A 93 -15.44 -0.24 9.32
N ARG A 94 -14.28 -0.82 8.97
CA ARG A 94 -13.72 -2.02 9.61
C ARG A 94 -12.66 -1.68 10.63
N GLN A 95 -13.09 -1.49 11.87
CA GLN A 95 -12.20 -1.13 12.98
C GLN A 95 -11.10 -2.17 13.26
N ASP A 96 -11.38 -3.45 13.07
CA ASP A 96 -10.38 -4.51 13.24
C ASP A 96 -9.26 -4.44 12.18
N TRP A 97 -9.57 -3.94 10.97
CA TRP A 97 -8.54 -3.66 9.96
C TRP A 97 -7.72 -2.42 10.30
N MET A 98 -8.35 -1.40 10.88
CA MET A 98 -7.65 -0.21 11.38
C MET A 98 -6.67 -0.57 12.51
N GLU A 99 -7.10 -1.41 13.45
CA GLU A 99 -6.25 -1.90 14.54
C GLU A 99 -5.07 -2.73 14.01
N ALA A 100 -5.30 -3.57 13.00
CA ALA A 100 -4.24 -4.30 12.32
C ALA A 100 -3.24 -3.36 11.61
N ALA A 101 -3.73 -2.28 10.97
CA ALA A 101 -2.89 -1.27 10.35
C ALA A 101 -2.01 -0.54 11.37
N ARG A 102 -2.59 -0.09 12.49
CA ARG A 102 -1.83 0.53 13.60
C ARG A 102 -0.78 -0.41 14.17
N ALA A 103 -1.16 -1.66 14.47
CA ALA A 103 -0.23 -2.66 15.00
C ALA A 103 0.93 -2.95 14.03
N ASN A 104 0.64 -2.96 12.72
CA ASN A 104 1.66 -3.09 11.69
C ASN A 104 2.63 -1.90 11.72
N ALA A 105 2.13 -0.67 11.66
CA ALA A 105 2.96 0.52 11.69
C ALA A 105 3.79 0.63 12.98
N ASP A 106 3.20 0.38 14.14
CA ASP A 106 3.90 0.39 15.44
C ASP A 106 5.04 -0.65 15.46
N PHE A 107 4.80 -1.86 14.95
CA PHE A 107 5.84 -2.88 14.82
C PHE A 107 6.97 -2.44 13.88
N LEU A 108 6.63 -1.93 12.69
CA LEU A 108 7.62 -1.47 11.72
C LEU A 108 8.47 -0.33 12.30
N CYS A 109 7.85 0.70 12.86
CA CYS A 109 8.57 1.83 13.45
C CYS A 109 9.48 1.40 14.61
N SER A 110 9.01 0.49 15.48
CA SER A 110 9.80 0.06 16.64
C SER A 110 10.93 -0.93 16.30
N THR A 111 10.82 -1.66 15.19
CA THR A 111 11.71 -2.80 14.88
C THR A 111 12.59 -2.58 13.65
N LEU A 112 12.08 -1.83 12.67
CA LEU A 112 12.69 -1.67 11.35
C LEU A 112 13.10 -0.22 11.05
N GLN A 113 12.61 0.77 11.81
CA GLN A 113 13.12 2.13 11.71
C GLN A 113 14.26 2.35 12.71
N ARG A 114 15.38 2.86 12.22
CA ARG A 114 16.49 3.27 13.08
C ARG A 114 16.22 4.65 13.70
N PRO A 115 16.89 5.02 14.79
CA PRO A 115 16.72 6.34 15.43
C PRO A 115 17.02 7.54 14.52
N ASP A 116 17.80 7.35 13.45
CA ASP A 116 18.10 8.36 12.43
C ASP A 116 17.05 8.40 11.30
N GLY A 117 15.91 7.72 11.46
CA GLY A 117 14.83 7.65 10.46
C GLY A 117 15.07 6.63 9.35
N ARG A 118 16.26 6.01 9.29
CA ARG A 118 16.64 5.06 8.25
C ARG A 118 15.90 3.72 8.40
N TRP A 119 15.22 3.29 7.35
CA TRP A 119 14.54 1.99 7.37
C TRP A 119 15.50 0.83 7.05
N LEU A 120 15.25 -0.30 7.70
CA LEU A 120 15.85 -1.61 7.41
C LEU A 120 14.93 -2.39 6.46
N ARG A 121 15.49 -3.30 5.66
CA ARG A 121 14.76 -4.05 4.62
C ARG A 121 13.86 -5.13 5.19
N SER A 122 14.36 -5.83 6.21
CA SER A 122 13.70 -7.04 6.67
C SER A 122 14.05 -7.38 8.10
N TRP A 123 13.08 -8.00 8.78
CA TRP A 123 13.23 -8.57 10.11
C TRP A 123 12.85 -10.05 10.08
N GLN A 124 13.53 -10.85 10.89
CA GLN A 124 13.17 -12.23 11.22
C GLN A 124 13.32 -12.45 12.72
N ALA A 125 12.53 -13.35 13.30
CA ALA A 125 12.53 -13.58 14.75
C ALA A 125 13.91 -13.97 15.29
N ASP A 126 14.61 -14.86 14.59
CA ASP A 126 15.92 -15.36 15.01
C ASP A 126 17.08 -14.45 14.57
N GLY A 127 16.88 -13.63 13.54
CA GLY A 127 17.93 -12.84 12.89
C GLY A 127 17.96 -11.35 13.29
N GLY A 128 16.83 -10.83 13.75
CA GLY A 128 16.58 -9.40 13.91
C GLY A 128 16.56 -8.66 12.56
N ALA A 129 16.75 -7.34 12.60
CA ALA A 129 16.85 -6.49 11.43
C ALA A 129 18.28 -5.94 11.27
N ARG A 130 18.87 -6.09 10.08
CA ARG A 130 20.30 -5.72 9.84
C ARG A 130 20.55 -5.08 8.49
N THR A 131 19.80 -5.48 7.46
CA THR A 131 20.00 -5.01 6.09
C THR A 131 19.36 -3.64 5.91
N LEU A 132 20.10 -2.68 5.35
CA LEU A 132 19.55 -1.37 5.01
C LEU A 132 18.41 -1.50 3.99
N GLY A 133 17.37 -0.69 4.19
CA GLY A 133 16.24 -0.60 3.28
C GLY A 133 16.62 0.08 1.96
N TYR A 134 15.91 -0.31 0.91
CA TYR A 134 16.00 0.27 -0.42
C TYR A 134 15.00 1.41 -0.60
N ALA A 135 15.06 2.10 -1.74
CA ALA A 135 14.10 3.15 -2.07
C ALA A 135 12.66 2.65 -2.02
N ALA A 136 12.41 1.39 -2.44
CA ALA A 136 11.09 0.78 -2.39
C ALA A 136 10.53 0.66 -0.96
N ASP A 137 11.39 0.34 0.03
CA ASP A 137 10.99 0.28 1.44
C ASP A 137 10.56 1.67 1.93
N HIS A 138 11.32 2.70 1.59
CA HIS A 138 11.03 4.07 2.02
C HIS A 138 9.78 4.59 1.32
N ALA A 139 9.65 4.41 0.00
CA ALA A 139 8.48 4.82 -0.76
C ALA A 139 7.19 4.17 -0.22
N ALA A 140 7.23 2.86 0.07
CA ALA A 140 6.09 2.15 0.66
C ALA A 140 5.75 2.63 2.07
N MET A 141 6.75 2.98 2.88
CA MET A 141 6.51 3.54 4.22
C MET A 141 5.98 4.97 4.16
N VAL A 142 6.46 5.82 3.23
CA VAL A 142 5.85 7.15 3.02
C VAL A 142 4.37 6.99 2.66
N ASP A 143 4.03 6.15 1.68
CA ASP A 143 2.64 5.95 1.26
C ASP A 143 1.78 5.38 2.39
N GLY A 144 2.24 4.29 3.03
CA GLY A 144 1.51 3.61 4.09
C GLY A 144 1.28 4.47 5.34
N LEU A 145 2.30 5.20 5.81
CA LEU A 145 2.18 6.09 6.97
C LEU A 145 1.33 7.33 6.67
N THR A 146 1.43 7.86 5.44
CA THR A 146 0.58 8.98 5.00
C THR A 146 -0.89 8.55 5.06
N ARG A 147 -1.24 7.42 4.41
CA ARG A 147 -2.61 6.89 4.41
C ARG A 147 -3.09 6.51 5.80
N LEU A 148 -2.23 5.97 6.66
CA LEU A 148 -2.59 5.69 8.04
C LEU A 148 -2.93 6.99 8.79
N GLY A 149 -2.14 8.05 8.63
CA GLY A 149 -2.43 9.36 9.22
C GLY A 149 -3.75 9.94 8.72
N GLU A 150 -4.03 9.86 7.41
CA GLU A 150 -5.32 10.26 6.83
C GLU A 150 -6.48 9.42 7.40
N ALA A 151 -6.25 8.14 7.66
CA ALA A 151 -7.27 7.21 8.11
C ALA A 151 -7.53 7.27 9.62
N THR A 152 -6.55 7.68 10.43
CA THR A 152 -6.69 7.72 11.89
C THR A 152 -6.83 9.11 12.47
N GLY A 153 -6.42 10.16 11.74
CA GLY A 153 -6.31 11.51 12.25
C GLY A 153 -5.21 11.70 13.31
N GLU A 154 -4.25 10.78 13.39
CA GLU A 154 -3.12 10.85 14.34
C GLU A 154 -1.89 11.49 13.68
N VAL A 155 -1.42 12.63 14.19
CA VAL A 155 -0.31 13.41 13.59
C VAL A 155 1.00 12.64 13.59
N ARG A 156 1.21 11.76 14.58
CA ARG A 156 2.45 10.97 14.72
C ARG A 156 2.78 10.17 13.45
N TRP A 157 1.77 9.71 12.71
CA TRP A 157 2.01 8.94 11.49
C TRP A 157 2.49 9.82 10.35
N ILE A 158 1.95 11.04 10.26
CA ILE A 158 2.40 12.04 9.29
C ILE A 158 3.83 12.51 9.62
N GLU A 159 4.18 12.68 10.90
CA GLU A 159 5.55 13.01 11.30
C GLU A 159 6.56 11.92 10.91
N VAL A 160 6.22 10.65 11.09
CA VAL A 160 7.08 9.54 10.64
C VAL A 160 7.13 9.47 9.11
N ALA A 161 6.02 9.78 8.41
CA ALA A 161 5.99 9.87 6.94
C ALA A 161 6.92 10.98 6.43
N ILE A 162 6.90 12.17 7.05
CA ILE A 162 7.83 13.29 6.77
C ILE A 162 9.28 12.84 6.96
N SER A 163 9.61 12.29 8.13
CA SER A 163 10.97 11.80 8.40
C SER A 163 11.43 10.75 7.39
N THR A 164 10.53 9.85 6.99
CA THR A 164 10.81 8.82 5.99
C THR A 164 11.02 9.41 4.59
N ALA A 165 10.20 10.40 4.21
CA ALA A 165 10.31 11.10 2.93
C ALA A 165 11.61 11.90 2.85
N ASP A 166 12.01 12.55 3.93
CA ASP A 166 13.29 13.28 3.99
C ASP A 166 14.47 12.33 3.77
N VAL A 167 14.48 11.15 4.41
CA VAL A 167 15.50 10.11 4.18
C VAL A 167 15.46 9.58 2.74
N LEU A 168 14.27 9.42 2.16
CA LEU A 168 14.10 9.02 0.76
C LEU A 168 14.77 10.04 -0.19
N LEU A 169 14.49 11.34 0.01
CA LEU A 169 15.10 12.41 -0.76
C LEU A 169 16.62 12.46 -0.57
N GLU A 170 17.09 12.43 0.68
CA GLU A 170 18.51 12.57 1.01
C GLU A 170 19.36 11.44 0.41
N LEU A 171 18.94 10.19 0.59
CA LEU A 171 19.80 9.04 0.29
C LEU A 171 19.64 8.51 -1.13
N PHE A 172 18.47 8.70 -1.75
CA PHE A 172 18.15 7.99 -2.99
C PHE A 172 17.90 8.90 -4.18
N SER A 173 17.63 10.20 -3.99
CA SER A 173 17.33 11.09 -5.11
C SER A 173 18.51 11.21 -6.08
N ASP A 174 18.19 11.27 -7.37
CA ASP A 174 19.09 11.65 -8.44
C ASP A 174 18.71 13.06 -8.92
N ALA A 175 19.25 14.08 -8.27
CA ALA A 175 18.95 15.48 -8.60
C ALA A 175 19.32 15.86 -10.04
N ALA A 176 20.25 15.12 -10.68
CA ALA A 176 20.69 15.41 -12.05
C ALA A 176 19.73 14.84 -13.10
N ASN A 177 19.19 13.64 -12.88
CA ASN A 177 18.36 12.94 -13.89
C ASN A 177 16.93 12.65 -13.43
N GLY A 178 16.53 13.09 -12.23
CA GLY A 178 15.21 12.82 -11.63
C GLY A 178 15.08 11.41 -11.06
N GLY A 179 14.07 11.20 -10.22
CA GLY A 179 13.77 9.90 -9.60
C GLY A 179 14.80 9.40 -8.59
N PHE A 180 14.68 8.13 -8.23
CA PHE A 180 15.35 7.51 -7.08
C PHE A 180 16.15 6.27 -7.48
N HIS A 181 17.40 6.22 -7.03
CA HIS A 181 18.23 5.03 -7.08
C HIS A 181 17.70 3.94 -6.14
N THR A 182 17.89 2.68 -6.50
CA THR A 182 17.44 1.53 -5.68
C THR A 182 18.16 1.48 -4.33
N THR A 183 19.48 1.68 -4.32
CA THR A 183 20.31 1.65 -3.10
C THR A 183 20.58 3.06 -2.61
N GLY A 184 20.69 3.26 -1.29
CA GLY A 184 21.03 4.56 -0.71
C GLY A 184 22.50 4.94 -0.96
N SER A 185 22.81 6.23 -0.88
CA SER A 185 24.18 6.76 -0.97
C SER A 185 25.05 6.35 0.24
N ASP A 186 24.41 5.90 1.32
CA ASP A 186 25.00 5.38 2.57
C ASP A 186 25.37 3.89 2.50
N ALA A 187 24.97 3.19 1.44
CA ALA A 187 25.25 1.77 1.24
C ALA A 187 26.64 1.52 0.63
N GLU A 188 26.99 0.25 0.43
CA GLU A 188 28.22 -0.12 -0.28
C GLU A 188 28.28 0.58 -1.64
N ALA A 189 29.44 1.18 -1.93
CA ALA A 189 29.65 1.91 -3.17
C ALA A 189 29.63 0.96 -4.37
N LEU A 190 28.54 1.02 -5.14
CA LEU A 190 28.38 0.26 -6.38
C LEU A 190 28.91 1.05 -7.58
N VAL A 191 29.42 0.34 -8.59
CA VAL A 191 29.85 0.93 -9.88
C VAL A 191 28.70 1.70 -10.56
N LYS A 192 27.47 1.19 -10.43
CA LYS A 192 26.25 1.84 -10.89
C LYS A 192 25.15 1.62 -9.87
N ARG A 193 24.41 2.68 -9.55
CA ARG A 193 23.18 2.62 -8.76
C ARG A 193 21.98 2.57 -9.72
N PRO A 194 21.38 1.39 -9.98
CA PRO A 194 20.22 1.31 -10.86
C PRO A 194 19.02 2.05 -10.24
N LYS A 195 18.00 2.30 -11.05
CA LYS A 195 16.68 2.76 -10.60
C LYS A 195 15.68 1.66 -10.91
N ASP A 196 14.76 1.40 -9.99
CA ASP A 196 13.62 0.54 -10.23
C ASP A 196 12.47 1.39 -10.78
N LEU A 197 12.12 1.17 -12.05
CA LEU A 197 11.32 2.12 -12.85
C LEU A 197 10.01 1.53 -13.37
N MET A 198 9.94 0.22 -13.63
CA MET A 198 8.79 -0.41 -14.28
C MET A 198 7.92 -1.11 -13.25
N ASP A 199 6.61 -0.85 -13.30
CA ASP A 199 5.64 -1.56 -12.47
C ASP A 199 5.49 -3.00 -12.95
N ASN A 200 5.28 -3.91 -12.00
CA ASN A 200 5.03 -5.32 -12.27
C ASN A 200 3.97 -5.84 -11.29
N ALA A 201 4.15 -7.03 -10.71
CA ALA A 201 3.27 -7.55 -9.66
C ALA A 201 3.13 -6.59 -8.45
N GLN A 202 4.08 -5.67 -8.28
CA GLN A 202 4.07 -4.57 -7.33
C GLN A 202 4.49 -3.27 -8.05
N PRO A 203 4.13 -2.08 -7.54
CA PRO A 203 4.62 -0.82 -8.10
C PRO A 203 6.15 -0.74 -7.99
N SER A 204 6.78 -0.06 -8.95
CA SER A 204 8.20 0.26 -8.85
C SER A 204 8.46 1.25 -7.72
N ALA A 205 9.69 1.26 -7.19
CA ALA A 205 10.10 2.24 -6.17
C ALA A 205 9.81 3.69 -6.60
N ASN A 206 10.04 4.02 -7.88
CA ASN A 206 9.84 5.37 -8.41
C ASN A 206 8.36 5.71 -8.59
N SER A 207 7.56 4.78 -9.13
CA SER A 207 6.11 4.97 -9.27
C SER A 207 5.46 5.21 -7.92
N LEU A 208 5.79 4.38 -6.92
CA LEU A 208 5.24 4.49 -5.58
C LEU A 208 5.70 5.77 -4.89
N ALA A 209 6.98 6.13 -5.01
CA ALA A 209 7.49 7.39 -4.45
C ALA A 209 6.77 8.61 -5.04
N ALA A 210 6.49 8.62 -6.35
CA ALA A 210 5.78 9.74 -6.98
C ALA A 210 4.37 9.92 -6.38
N VAL A 211 3.59 8.83 -6.26
CA VAL A 211 2.26 8.88 -5.62
C VAL A 211 2.37 9.33 -4.17
N ALA A 212 3.25 8.71 -3.39
CA ALA A 212 3.41 8.95 -1.95
C ALA A 212 3.80 10.40 -1.66
N LEU A 213 4.77 10.94 -2.40
CA LEU A 213 5.30 12.28 -2.22
C LEU A 213 4.30 13.36 -2.67
N LEU A 214 3.53 13.12 -3.75
CA LEU A 214 2.45 14.05 -4.14
C LEU A 214 1.38 14.14 -3.04
N ARG A 215 0.95 12.99 -2.49
CA ARG A 215 -0.05 12.95 -1.41
C ARG A 215 0.47 13.59 -0.13
N LEU A 216 1.68 13.23 0.31
CA LEU A 216 2.29 13.83 1.50
C LEU A 216 2.51 15.34 1.32
N GLY A 217 3.00 15.77 0.16
CA GLY A 217 3.19 17.17 -0.18
C GLY A 217 1.89 17.98 -0.10
N ALA A 218 0.77 17.43 -0.57
CA ALA A 218 -0.54 18.07 -0.46
C ALA A 218 -1.01 18.21 1.01
N LEU A 219 -0.63 17.30 1.91
CA LEU A 219 -0.95 17.43 3.32
C LEU A 219 -0.11 18.50 4.03
N VAL A 220 1.20 18.51 3.79
CA VAL A 220 2.15 19.27 4.63
C VAL A 220 2.69 20.55 3.98
N GLY A 221 2.46 20.75 2.68
CA GLY A 221 2.89 21.94 1.94
C GLY A 221 4.39 22.09 1.75
N ASP A 222 5.15 20.99 1.77
CA ASP A 222 6.57 21.01 1.44
C ASP A 222 6.80 20.69 -0.04
N ASN A 223 7.21 21.71 -0.80
CA ASN A 223 7.46 21.62 -2.24
C ASN A 223 8.59 20.65 -2.60
N ARG A 224 9.50 20.31 -1.68
CA ARG A 224 10.57 19.33 -1.97
C ARG A 224 9.98 17.98 -2.38
N TYR A 225 8.83 17.61 -1.82
CA TYR A 225 8.16 16.34 -2.13
C TYR A 225 7.51 16.37 -3.52
N THR A 226 6.80 17.45 -3.84
CA THR A 226 6.15 17.58 -5.16
C THR A 226 7.18 17.73 -6.28
N GLU A 227 8.25 18.50 -6.09
CA GLU A 227 9.36 18.64 -7.04
C GLU A 227 10.07 17.29 -7.30
N ALA A 228 10.26 16.47 -6.27
CA ALA A 228 10.86 15.16 -6.42
C ALA A 228 9.95 14.18 -7.18
N ALA A 229 8.63 14.22 -6.92
CA ALA A 229 7.66 13.46 -7.69
C ALA A 229 7.62 13.90 -9.16
N GLU A 230 7.64 15.20 -9.43
CA GLU A 230 7.79 15.74 -10.79
C GLU A 230 9.05 15.24 -11.49
N GLY A 231 10.16 15.12 -10.76
CA GLY A 231 11.40 14.53 -11.26
C GLY A 231 11.22 13.10 -11.77
N VAL A 232 10.41 12.28 -11.08
CA VAL A 232 10.04 10.93 -11.55
C VAL A 232 9.20 11.01 -12.82
N LEU A 233 8.17 11.85 -12.84
CA LEU A 233 7.28 12.00 -14.00
C LEU A 233 8.06 12.44 -15.25
N ARG A 234 9.01 13.37 -15.09
CA ARG A 234 9.87 13.84 -16.17
C ARG A 234 10.83 12.76 -16.67
N LEU A 235 11.39 11.96 -15.76
CA LEU A 235 12.27 10.84 -16.11
C LEU A 235 11.54 9.78 -16.96
N LEU A 236 10.28 9.52 -16.67
CA LEU A 236 9.53 8.41 -17.24
C LEU A 236 8.49 8.81 -18.29
N GLY A 237 8.31 10.11 -18.57
CA GLY A 237 7.26 10.63 -19.45
C GLY A 237 7.19 9.95 -20.82
N ASP A 238 8.33 9.85 -21.52
CA ASP A 238 8.39 9.19 -22.83
C ASP A 238 8.07 7.69 -22.74
N SER A 239 8.60 7.02 -21.70
CA SER A 239 8.38 5.58 -21.49
C SER A 239 6.93 5.25 -21.16
N VAL A 240 6.26 6.09 -20.37
CA VAL A 240 4.83 5.95 -20.04
C VAL A 240 3.96 6.10 -21.28
N ALA A 241 4.29 7.06 -22.15
CA ALA A 241 3.55 7.29 -23.39
C ALA A 241 3.68 6.11 -24.37
N GLU A 242 4.87 5.51 -24.48
CA GLU A 242 5.13 4.38 -25.38
C GLU A 242 4.64 3.04 -24.82
N HIS A 243 4.72 2.84 -23.50
CA HIS A 243 4.48 1.55 -22.84
C HIS A 243 3.60 1.66 -21.57
N PRO A 244 2.39 2.24 -21.64
CA PRO A 244 1.58 2.57 -20.46
C PRO A 244 1.25 1.37 -19.56
N THR A 245 1.15 0.17 -20.12
CA THR A 245 0.85 -1.06 -19.34
C THR A 245 1.99 -1.46 -18.40
N ALA A 246 3.20 -0.94 -18.59
CA ALA A 246 4.35 -1.18 -17.70
C ALA A 246 4.45 -0.15 -16.56
N PHE A 247 3.53 0.82 -16.49
CA PHE A 247 3.59 1.97 -15.60
C PHE A 247 2.22 2.27 -14.96
N GLY A 248 1.45 1.23 -14.63
CA GLY A 248 0.08 1.37 -14.14
C GLY A 248 -0.07 2.20 -12.86
N HIS A 249 0.88 2.09 -11.92
CA HIS A 249 0.85 2.88 -10.69
C HIS A 249 1.36 4.31 -10.94
N LEU A 250 2.37 4.47 -11.80
CA LEU A 250 2.87 5.78 -12.19
C LEU A 250 1.82 6.60 -12.96
N LEU A 251 0.96 5.97 -13.76
CA LEU A 251 -0.18 6.63 -14.39
C LEU A 251 -1.14 7.24 -13.34
N GLY A 252 -1.23 6.64 -12.15
CA GLY A 252 -1.92 7.24 -11.00
C GLY A 252 -1.23 8.53 -10.53
N ALA A 253 0.10 8.56 -10.45
CA ALA A 253 0.84 9.79 -10.14
C ALA A 253 0.66 10.87 -11.22
N VAL A 254 0.63 10.47 -12.50
CA VAL A 254 0.34 11.37 -13.63
C VAL A 254 -1.06 12.00 -13.49
N ASP A 255 -2.08 11.21 -13.13
CA ASP A 255 -3.42 11.72 -12.86
C ASP A 255 -3.44 12.68 -11.66
N LEU A 256 -2.83 12.30 -10.53
CA LEU A 256 -2.73 13.17 -9.36
C LEU A 256 -2.09 14.52 -9.70
N PHE A 257 -1.00 14.49 -10.47
CA PHE A 257 -0.27 15.69 -10.86
C PHE A 257 -1.07 16.60 -11.80
N HIS A 258 -1.73 16.05 -12.81
CA HIS A 258 -2.46 16.86 -13.81
C HIS A 258 -3.87 17.26 -13.38
N SER A 259 -4.59 16.38 -12.69
CA SER A 259 -5.94 16.65 -12.17
C SER A 259 -5.91 17.53 -10.91
N GLY A 260 -4.74 17.56 -10.25
CA GLY A 260 -4.51 18.23 -8.97
C GLY A 260 -5.13 17.45 -7.81
N ILE A 261 -4.51 17.62 -6.64
CA ILE A 261 -5.00 17.05 -5.39
C ILE A 261 -5.99 18.02 -4.76
N THR A 262 -7.09 17.49 -4.22
CA THR A 262 -8.04 18.23 -3.41
C THR A 262 -7.74 17.94 -1.95
N GLU A 263 -7.35 18.95 -1.19
CA GLU A 263 -7.11 18.78 0.25
C GLU A 263 -8.41 19.01 1.01
N VAL A 264 -8.78 18.05 1.87
CA VAL A 264 -9.90 18.18 2.78
C VAL A 264 -9.37 18.28 4.19
N VAL A 265 -9.77 19.34 4.89
CA VAL A 265 -9.47 19.54 6.31
C VAL A 265 -10.77 19.46 7.08
N VAL A 266 -10.82 18.66 8.13
CA VAL A 266 -11.94 18.62 9.07
C VAL A 266 -11.42 18.96 10.45
N THR A 267 -11.86 20.09 11.00
CA THR A 267 -11.51 20.50 12.36
C THR A 267 -12.63 20.13 13.34
N GLY A 268 -12.27 20.00 14.61
CA GLY A 268 -13.22 19.61 15.65
C GLY A 268 -13.63 18.13 15.58
N ASP A 269 -14.58 17.76 16.43
CA ASP A 269 -15.11 16.38 16.48
C ASP A 269 -16.28 16.22 15.50
N ARG A 270 -15.95 15.99 14.22
CA ARG A 270 -16.92 15.86 13.11
C ARG A 270 -16.79 14.53 12.36
N PRO A 271 -17.06 13.39 13.02
CA PRO A 271 -16.95 12.08 12.41
C PRO A 271 -17.89 11.90 11.20
N ASP A 272 -18.99 12.66 11.15
CA ASP A 272 -19.91 12.69 10.01
C ASP A 272 -19.27 13.29 8.74
N LEU A 273 -18.48 14.37 8.86
CA LEU A 273 -17.77 14.99 7.74
C LEU A 273 -16.58 14.13 7.27
N VAL A 274 -15.87 13.52 8.22
CA VAL A 274 -14.82 12.53 7.92
C VAL A 274 -15.40 11.35 7.14
N ALA A 275 -16.49 10.76 7.63
CA ALA A 275 -17.17 9.65 6.97
C ALA A 275 -17.73 10.04 5.59
N ALA A 276 -18.28 11.24 5.42
CA ALA A 276 -18.75 11.72 4.11
C ALA A 276 -17.61 11.84 3.09
N THR A 277 -16.44 12.29 3.52
CA THR A 277 -15.25 12.38 2.66
C THR A 277 -14.76 10.98 2.25
N ALA A 278 -14.64 10.07 3.23
CA ALA A 278 -14.14 8.70 3.03
C ALA A 278 -15.15 7.75 2.38
N GLY A 279 -16.44 8.08 2.40
CA GLY A 279 -17.54 7.22 1.94
C GLY A 279 -17.63 7.04 0.42
N SER A 280 -16.78 7.69 -0.36
CA SER A 280 -16.68 7.44 -1.81
C SER A 280 -15.22 7.45 -2.24
N TRP A 281 -14.90 6.58 -3.18
CA TRP A 281 -13.55 6.49 -3.73
C TRP A 281 -13.21 7.77 -4.52
N ARG A 282 -12.30 8.57 -3.97
CA ARG A 282 -11.78 9.81 -4.56
C ARG A 282 -10.25 9.76 -4.54
N PRO A 283 -9.59 9.23 -5.59
CA PRO A 283 -8.16 8.96 -5.56
C PRO A 283 -7.30 10.23 -5.45
N ASN A 284 -7.84 11.38 -5.87
CA ASN A 284 -7.20 12.68 -5.83
C ASN A 284 -7.55 13.52 -4.59
N VAL A 285 -8.19 12.93 -3.58
CA VAL A 285 -8.44 13.59 -2.30
C VAL A 285 -7.40 13.16 -1.27
N VAL A 286 -6.89 14.12 -0.51
CA VAL A 286 -6.20 13.87 0.77
C VAL A 286 -7.05 14.41 1.91
N LEU A 287 -7.06 13.71 3.04
CA LEU A 287 -7.90 14.05 4.19
C LEU A 287 -7.04 14.27 5.45
N SER A 288 -7.17 15.45 6.06
CA SER A 288 -6.54 15.80 7.33
C SER A 288 -7.61 16.14 8.37
N TRP A 289 -7.60 15.42 9.49
CA TRP A 289 -8.58 15.56 10.58
C TRP A 289 -7.97 15.06 11.90
N GLY A 290 -8.68 15.28 13.01
CA GLY A 290 -8.18 14.89 14.33
C GLY A 290 -7.09 15.85 14.81
N GLU A 291 -5.85 15.39 14.83
CA GLU A 291 -4.70 16.19 15.27
C GLU A 291 -4.15 17.07 14.14
N SER A 292 -3.85 18.34 14.45
CA SER A 292 -3.27 19.26 13.48
C SER A 292 -1.90 18.77 13.04
N ILE A 293 -1.69 18.70 11.72
CA ILE A 293 -0.41 18.35 11.12
C ILE A 293 0.46 19.60 10.88
N PRO A 294 1.78 19.46 10.70
CA PRO A 294 2.65 20.58 10.33
C PRO A 294 2.29 21.12 8.94
N GLY A 295 2.48 22.44 8.75
CA GLY A 295 2.35 23.08 7.45
C GLY A 295 1.12 23.99 7.31
N PRO A 296 0.92 24.56 6.10
CA PRO A 296 -0.07 25.62 5.87
C PRO A 296 -1.52 25.11 5.85
N LEU A 297 -1.72 23.79 5.79
CA LEU A 297 -3.04 23.18 5.64
C LEU A 297 -3.95 23.37 6.86
N TRP A 298 -3.43 23.68 8.05
CA TRP A 298 -4.24 23.98 9.25
C TRP A 298 -4.26 25.46 9.63
N GLU A 299 -3.43 26.29 8.99
CA GLU A 299 -3.32 27.72 9.33
C GLU A 299 -4.65 28.47 9.15
N GLY A 300 -5.10 29.16 10.19
CA GLY A 300 -6.32 29.97 10.14
C GLY A 300 -7.63 29.16 10.02
N ARG A 301 -7.64 27.88 10.36
CA ARG A 301 -8.82 27.00 10.31
C ARG A 301 -9.26 26.63 11.73
N ASP A 302 -10.52 26.93 12.06
CA ASP A 302 -11.07 26.76 13.40
C ASP A 302 -12.57 26.39 13.42
N GLY A 303 -13.02 25.94 14.59
CA GLY A 303 -14.40 25.47 14.82
C GLY A 303 -14.59 24.01 14.44
N ASP A 304 -15.84 23.62 14.18
CA ASP A 304 -16.24 22.23 13.91
C ASP A 304 -16.75 22.10 12.46
N ARG A 305 -15.86 22.31 11.49
CA ARG A 305 -16.20 22.53 10.06
C ARG A 305 -15.28 21.73 9.14
N ALA A 306 -15.60 21.72 7.84
CA ALA A 306 -14.72 21.20 6.81
C ALA A 306 -14.32 22.29 5.80
N TRP A 307 -13.10 22.18 5.27
CA TRP A 307 -12.56 23.01 4.20
C TRP A 307 -12.17 22.12 3.04
N VAL A 308 -12.59 22.49 1.83
CA VAL A 308 -12.11 21.90 0.58
C VAL A 308 -11.15 22.88 -0.07
N CYS A 309 -9.90 22.48 -0.22
CA CYS A 309 -8.80 23.29 -0.69
C CYS A 309 -8.20 22.72 -1.97
N ARG A 310 -7.50 23.60 -2.69
CA ARG A 310 -6.54 23.26 -3.74
C ARG A 310 -5.33 24.15 -3.57
N ASP A 311 -4.14 23.56 -3.54
CA ASP A 311 -2.89 24.30 -3.38
C ASP A 311 -2.92 25.21 -2.13
N PHE A 312 -3.48 24.69 -1.03
CA PHE A 312 -3.68 25.38 0.25
C PHE A 312 -4.64 26.58 0.23
N ALA A 313 -5.27 26.87 -0.91
CA ALA A 313 -6.34 27.85 -1.02
C ALA A 313 -7.71 27.17 -0.92
N CYS A 314 -8.49 27.54 0.10
CA CYS A 314 -9.75 26.88 0.41
C CYS A 314 -10.98 27.65 -0.07
N ARG A 315 -12.04 26.89 -0.36
CA ARG A 315 -13.40 27.42 -0.48
C ARG A 315 -13.93 27.86 0.88
N ALA A 316 -15.13 28.44 0.90
CA ALA A 316 -15.82 28.75 2.16
C ALA A 316 -16.03 27.44 2.97
N PRO A 317 -15.80 27.46 4.30
CA PRO A 317 -15.98 26.28 5.13
C PRO A 317 -17.44 25.85 5.15
N VAL A 318 -17.65 24.55 5.36
CA VAL A 318 -18.97 23.92 5.39
C VAL A 318 -19.20 23.16 6.69
N ASP A 319 -20.45 23.17 7.13
CA ASP A 319 -20.85 22.59 8.41
C ASP A 319 -21.72 21.33 8.21
N THR A 320 -22.12 21.00 6.98
CA THR A 320 -23.00 19.87 6.65
C THR A 320 -22.35 18.89 5.67
N THR A 321 -22.76 17.62 5.72
CA THR A 321 -22.30 16.59 4.79
C THR A 321 -22.70 16.89 3.35
N ASP A 322 -23.90 17.44 3.14
CA ASP A 322 -24.43 17.74 1.80
C ASP A 322 -23.62 18.85 1.13
N ASP A 323 -23.30 19.92 1.87
CA ASP A 323 -22.46 21.01 1.35
C ASP A 323 -21.03 20.54 1.09
N LEU A 324 -20.47 19.67 1.95
CA LEU A 324 -19.14 19.08 1.75
C LEU A 324 -19.09 18.24 0.48
N LEU A 325 -20.06 17.33 0.29
CA LEU A 325 -20.14 16.50 -0.90
C LEU A 325 -20.36 17.35 -2.15
N ALA A 326 -21.18 18.41 -2.09
CA ALA A 326 -21.35 19.33 -3.20
C ALA A 326 -20.05 20.06 -3.59
N GLN A 327 -19.16 20.36 -2.63
CA GLN A 327 -17.86 20.95 -2.93
C GLN A 327 -16.87 19.93 -3.54
N LEU A 328 -16.98 18.66 -3.19
CA LEU A 328 -16.13 17.57 -3.70
C LEU A 328 -16.52 17.09 -5.10
N GLY A 329 -17.75 17.38 -5.55
CA GLY A 329 -18.31 16.89 -6.81
C GLY A 329 -18.70 15.41 -6.76
#